data_AF-A0A832CHR8-F1
#
_entry.id   AF-A0A832CHR8-F1
#
_cell.length_a   1.000
_cell.length_b   1.000
_cell.length_c   1.000
_cell.angle_alpha   90.00
_cell.angle_beta   90.00
_cell.angle_gamma   90.00
#
_symmetry.space_group_name_H-M   'P 1'
#
loop_
_entity.id
_entity.type
_entity.pdbx_description
1 polymer ?
#
loop_
_entity_poly.entity_id
_entity_poly.type
_entity_poly.pdbx_seq_one_letter_code
_entity_poly.pdbx_strand_id
1 'polypeptide(L)' 'MYQIGSRYSIYRRKAFAQQNLGYLYRQKGELAQSEAYFLSAIATFEKIKQKDATILSNIAVTYSTLGNFTKSQE' A
#
# COMPACT_ATOMS: atom_id res chain seq x y z
N MET A 1 1.57 13.55 -28.52
CA MET A 1 1.91 13.42 -27.08
C MET A 1 0.79 12.75 -26.24
N TYR A 2 0.13 11.69 -26.73
CA TYR A 2 -1.04 11.09 -26.05
C TYR A 2 -0.77 9.80 -25.23
N GLN A 3 0.45 9.26 -25.23
CA GLN A 3 0.74 7.97 -24.59
C GLN A 3 1.17 8.04 -23.11
N ILE A 4 1.55 9.23 -22.60
CA ILE A 4 2.10 9.37 -21.25
C ILE A 4 0.97 9.46 -20.20
N GLY A 5 -0.10 10.21 -20.47
CA GLY A 5 -1.23 10.36 -19.55
C GLY A 5 -2.01 9.06 -19.30
N SER A 6 -2.16 8.22 -20.32
CA SER A 6 -2.85 6.91 -20.22
C SER A 6 -2.04 5.87 -19.45
N ARG A 7 -0.71 5.89 -19.55
CA ARG A 7 0.15 5.03 -18.72
C ARG A 7 0.09 5.42 -17.25
N TYR A 8 0.15 6.72 -16.95
CA TYR A 8 0.06 7.24 -15.58
C TYR A 8 -1.28 6.91 -14.92
N SER A 9 -2.38 6.96 -15.68
CA SER A 9 -3.71 6.62 -15.15
C SER A 9 -3.84 5.14 -14.79
N ILE A 10 -3.26 4.24 -15.59
CA ILE A 10 -3.25 2.79 -15.32
C ILE A 10 -2.43 2.48 -14.05
N TYR A 11 -1.23 3.07 -13.91
CA TYR A 11 -0.41 2.88 -12.72
C TYR A 11 -1.10 3.43 -11.47
N ARG A 12 -1.73 4.60 -11.56
CA ARG A 12 -2.52 5.17 -10.46
C ARG A 12 -3.65 4.24 -10.04
N ARG A 13 -4.45 3.73 -10.99
CA ARG A 13 -5.55 2.78 -10.69
C ARG A 13 -5.02 1.48 -10.08
N LYS A 14 -3.90 0.96 -10.58
CA LYS A 14 -3.25 -0.22 -10.01
C LYS A 14 -2.82 0.01 -8.56
N ALA A 15 -2.21 1.15 -8.26
CA ALA A 15 -1.77 1.48 -6.91
C ALA A 15 -2.98 1.63 -5.95
N PHE A 16 -4.08 2.22 -6.39
CA PHE A 16 -5.32 2.27 -5.59
C PHE A 16 -5.91 0.89 -5.32
N ALA A 17 -5.93 0.00 -6.32
CA ALA A 17 -6.37 -1.37 -6.12
C ALA A 17 -5.50 -2.11 -5.08
N GLN A 18 -4.18 -1.93 -5.15
CA GLN A 18 -3.23 -2.50 -4.18
C GLN A 18 -3.43 -1.90 -2.78
N GLN A 19 -3.65 -0.59 -2.65
CA GLN A 19 -3.99 0.05 -1.38
C GLN A 19 -5.25 -0.57 -0.75
N ASN A 20 -6.31 -0.77 -1.54
CA ASN A 20 -7.55 -1.35 -1.06
C ASN A 20 -7.37 -2.81 -0.62
N LEU A 21 -6.57 -3.60 -1.33
CA LEU A 21 -6.21 -4.94 -0.90
C LEU A 21 -5.42 -4.93 0.40
N GLY A 22 -4.42 -4.06 0.52
CA GLY A 22 -3.65 -3.90 1.76
C GLY A 22 -4.55 -3.57 2.95
N TYR A 23 -5.50 -2.66 2.77
CA TYR A 23 -6.48 -2.32 3.79
C TYR A 23 -7.38 -3.51 4.16
N LEU A 24 -7.88 -4.26 3.17
CA LEU A 24 -8.71 -5.44 3.39
C LEU A 24 -7.97 -6.52 4.19
N TYR A 25 -6.72 -6.80 3.86
CA TYR A 25 -5.90 -7.77 4.59
C TYR A 25 -5.59 -7.31 6.02
N ARG A 26 -5.36 -6.01 6.22
CA ARG A 26 -5.20 -5.44 7.58
C ARG A 26 -6.43 -5.70 8.44
N GLN A 27 -7.62 -5.48 7.89
CA GLN A 27 -8.89 -5.71 8.59
C GLN A 27 -9.12 -7.19 8.93
N LYS A 28 -8.51 -8.11 8.19
CA LYS A 28 -8.53 -9.55 8.49
C LYS A 28 -7.50 -9.97 9.55
N GLY A 29 -6.63 -9.08 9.99
CA GLY A 29 -5.47 -9.41 10.84
C GLY A 29 -4.31 -10.05 10.07
N GLU A 30 -4.41 -10.15 8.74
CA GLU A 30 -3.38 -10.68 7.84
C GLU A 30 -2.35 -9.57 7.54
N LEU A 31 -1.58 -9.17 8.56
CA LEU A 31 -0.72 -8.00 8.51
C LEU A 31 0.46 -8.14 7.53
N ALA A 32 1.00 -9.35 7.36
CA ALA A 32 2.08 -9.62 6.40
C ALA A 32 1.61 -9.45 4.95
N GLN A 33 0.44 -9.97 4.59
CA GLN A 33 -0.16 -9.70 3.28
C GLN A 33 -0.46 -8.21 3.12
N SER A 34 -0.99 -7.56 4.15
CA SER A 34 -1.30 -6.13 4.14
C SER A 34 -0.08 -5.27 3.79
N GLU A 35 1.04 -5.52 4.45
CA GLU A 35 2.32 -4.85 4.20
C GLU A 35 2.78 -5.02 2.75
N ALA A 36 2.77 -6.26 2.22
CA ALA A 36 3.19 -6.55 0.86
C ALA A 36 2.38 -5.77 -0.20
N TYR A 37 1.06 -5.63 0.01
CA TYR A 37 0.20 -4.85 -0.89
C TYR A 37 0.47 -3.34 -0.78
N PHE A 38 0.66 -2.80 0.42
CA PHE A 38 1.00 -1.38 0.59
C PHE A 38 2.36 -1.05 -0.03
N LEU A 39 3.39 -1.87 0.17
CA LEU A 39 4.70 -1.70 -0.47
C LEU A 39 4.60 -1.74 -2.01
N SER A 40 3.80 -2.66 -2.53
CA SER A 40 3.55 -2.75 -3.98
C SER A 40 2.86 -1.51 -4.54
N ALA A 41 1.96 -0.89 -3.76
CA ALA A 41 1.29 0.35 -4.12
C ALA A 41 2.28 1.55 -4.13
N ILE A 42 3.16 1.63 -3.12
CA ILE A 42 4.25 2.62 -3.05
C ILE A 42 5.14 2.52 -4.27
N ALA A 43 5.65 1.32 -4.59
CA ALA A 43 6.52 1.09 -5.74
C ALA A 43 5.85 1.49 -7.08
N THR A 44 4.52 1.36 -7.17
CA THR A 44 3.77 1.78 -8.35
C THR A 44 3.64 3.30 -8.43
N PHE A 45 3.41 3.98 -7.30
CA PHE A 45 3.38 5.44 -7.22
C PHE A 45 4.76 6.08 -7.47
N GLU A 46 5.84 5.46 -7.01
CA GLU A 46 7.22 5.88 -7.28
C GLU A 46 7.56 5.84 -8.78
N LYS A 47 7.10 4.81 -9.50
CA LYS A 47 7.27 4.70 -10.97
C LYS A 47 6.66 5.86 -11.73
N ILE A 48 5.59 6.47 -11.19
CA ILE A 48 4.94 7.64 -11.77
C ILE A 48 5.33 8.95 -11.06
N LYS A 49 6.35 8.92 -10.19
CA LYS A 49 6.83 10.06 -9.39
C LYS A 49 5.72 10.77 -8.61
N GLN A 50 4.74 10.02 -8.13
CA GLN A 50 3.68 10.52 -7.24
C GLN A 50 3.91 9.93 -5.85
N LYS A 51 3.46 10.68 -4.83
CA LYS A 51 3.42 10.20 -3.45
C LYS A 51 1.97 10.25 -3.00
N ASP A 52 1.56 9.21 -2.28
CA ASP A 52 0.24 9.11 -1.71
C ASP A 52 0.37 9.02 -0.18
N ALA A 53 -0.04 10.09 0.51
CA ALA A 53 0.05 10.18 1.95
C ALA A 53 -0.85 9.15 2.66
N THR A 54 -1.95 8.74 2.03
CA THR A 54 -2.86 7.74 2.59
C THR A 54 -2.22 6.36 2.61
N ILE A 55 -1.45 5.99 1.57
CA ILE A 55 -0.68 4.72 1.60
C ILE A 55 0.39 4.75 2.69
N LEU A 56 1.13 5.86 2.80
CA LEU A 56 2.17 6.01 3.82
C LEU A 56 1.60 5.94 5.24
N SER A 57 0.44 6.53 5.46
CA SER A 57 -0.27 6.42 6.75
C SER A 57 -0.73 4.98 7.01
N ASN A 58 -1.28 4.30 6.01
CA ASN A 58 -1.76 2.93 6.16
C ASN A 58 -0.65 1.91 6.46
N ILE A 59 0.52 2.04 5.82
CA ILE A 59 1.66 1.16 6.11
C ILE A 59 2.25 1.44 7.49
N ALA A 60 2.29 2.70 7.93
CA ALA A 60 2.73 3.06 9.28
C ALA A 60 1.83 2.43 10.35
N VAL A 61 0.50 2.48 10.15
CA VAL A 61 -0.45 1.79 11.03
C VAL A 61 -0.21 0.28 11.02
N THR A 62 0.02 -0.32 9.85
CA THR A 62 0.26 -1.76 9.70
C THR A 62 1.51 -2.20 10.48
N TYR A 63 2.60 -1.43 10.40
CA TYR A 63 3.81 -1.72 11.19
C TYR A 63 3.61 -1.52 12.69
N SER A 64 2.86 -0.50 13.11
CA SER A 64 2.51 -0.32 14.52
C SER A 64 1.72 -1.52 15.05
N THR A 65 0.75 -2.03 14.27
CA THR A 65 0.00 -3.23 14.62
C THR A 65 0.88 -4.48 14.66
N LEU A 66 1.79 -4.66 13.69
CA LEU A 66 2.75 -5.77 13.67
C LEU A 66 3.65 -5.75 14.90
N GLY A 67 4.24 -4.61 15.25
CA GLY A 67 5.11 -4.47 16.42
C GLY A 67 4.39 -4.77 17.73
N ASN A 68 3.13 -4.34 17.86
CA ASN A 68 2.30 -4.68 19.01
C ASN A 68 1.96 -6.17 19.07
N PHE A 69 1.69 -6.81 17.91
CA PHE A 69 1.45 -8.25 17.83
C PHE A 69 2.68 -9.05 18.24
N THR A 70 3.86 -8.73 17.69
CA THR A 70 5.11 -9.40 18.03
C THR A 70 5.41 -9.28 19.53
N LYS A 71 5.23 -8.08 20.10
CA LYS A 71 5.43 -7.84 21.53
C LYS A 71 4.42 -8.58 22.42
N SER A 72 3.20 -8.82 21.94
CA SER A 72 2.17 -9.57 22.69
C SER A 72 2.41 -11.09 22.68
N GLN A 73 3.31 -11.59 21.84
CA GLN A 73 3.65 -13.01 21.72
C GLN A 73 4.92 -13.42 22.49
N GLU A 74 5.64 -12.45 23.07
CA GLU A 74 6.71 -12.67 24.07
C GLU A 74 6.14 -12.80 25.48
#